data_AF-A0A968I0G9-F1
#
_entry.id   AF-A0A968I0G9-F1
#
_cell.length_a   1.000
_cell.length_b   1.000
_cell.length_c   1.000
_cell.angle_alpha   90.00
_cell.angle_beta   90.00
_cell.angle_gamma   90.00
#
_symmetry.space_group_name_H-M   'P 1'
#
loop_
_entity.id
_entity.type
_entity.pdbx_description
1 polymer ?
#
loop_
_entity_poly.entity_id
_entity_poly.type
_entity_poly.pdbx_seq_one_letter_code
_entity_poly.pdbx_strand_id
1 'polypeptide(L)'
;MIETTQNGRSSAVVMTITVKPDFEDFPGIVVIEPTGDPNWKAGVLGLRGRHLLGSKANVYYPPVSAADPSLTGSSAPEDATRPSYLNAIYSSAAQDGAIGDTMTGTLFACRLNPVIPPGITGTNLGVINSSQTLTGGGGDVLTLYQIEEIDLDGNEVLTIDTTGGPVQINLINATDTQHVVLRDNAKILNIRTDDKPPQVGDLRILNRGNGGFTLFDQSCIQGAFIWSRIDEIRFLTSGPGCPGGQNTNIEGVVWVEAILSSKNAATNRNTNYLGVTTALNDTTITPGATSGIAVPEDLSSMSDLFRYIGWPARFRFGVVKNWQRVNL
;
A
#
# COMPACT_ATOMS: atom_id res chain seq x y z
N MET A 1 -0.20 -12.69 33.69
CA MET A 1 0.07 -13.64 34.80
C MET A 1 -1.06 -13.50 35.79
N ILE A 2 -1.73 -14.59 36.17
CA ILE A 2 -2.75 -14.58 37.22
C ILE A 2 -2.22 -15.50 38.32
N GLU A 3 -2.13 -14.97 39.54
CA GLU A 3 -1.62 -15.68 40.71
C GLU A 3 -2.73 -15.87 41.74
N THR A 4 -2.72 -17.02 42.41
CA THR A 4 -3.57 -17.29 43.56
C THR A 4 -2.80 -18.08 44.61
N THR A 5 -3.08 -17.77 45.88
CA THR A 5 -2.43 -18.39 47.03
C THR A 5 -3.49 -19.00 47.93
N GLN A 6 -3.37 -20.30 48.20
CA GLN A 6 -4.23 -21.00 49.15
C GLN A 6 -3.39 -21.93 50.02
N ASN A 7 -3.59 -21.88 51.34
CA ASN A 7 -2.88 -22.71 52.32
C ASN A 7 -1.35 -22.67 52.20
N GLY A 8 -0.78 -21.48 51.94
CA GLY A 8 0.67 -21.28 51.83
C GLY A 8 1.31 -21.85 50.56
N ARG A 9 0.51 -22.32 49.60
CA ARG A 9 0.97 -22.74 48.26
C ARG A 9 0.51 -21.72 47.23
N SER A 10 1.43 -21.29 46.38
CA SER A 10 1.16 -20.38 45.27
C SER A 10 1.01 -21.19 43.98
N SER A 11 -0.03 -20.91 43.21
CA SER A 11 -0.16 -21.42 41.85
C SER A 11 -0.18 -20.22 40.90
N ALA A 12 0.62 -20.28 39.85
CA ALA A 12 0.60 -19.29 38.78
C ALA A 12 0.09 -19.92 37.49
N VAL A 13 -0.69 -19.17 36.72
CA VAL A 13 -0.98 -19.53 35.33
C VAL A 13 -0.14 -18.61 34.45
N VAL A 14 0.80 -19.21 33.70
CA VAL A 14 1.56 -18.53 32.67
C VAL A 14 0.84 -18.75 31.35
N MET A 15 0.20 -17.68 30.87
CA MET A 15 -0.45 -17.68 29.56
C MET A 15 0.50 -17.06 28.55
N THR A 16 1.05 -17.88 27.66
CA THR A 16 1.76 -17.40 26.47
C THR A 16 0.74 -17.25 25.35
N ILE A 17 0.20 -16.05 25.20
CA ILE A 17 -0.76 -15.74 24.15
C ILE A 17 0.03 -15.48 22.85
N THR A 18 0.15 -16.49 22.00
CA THR A 18 0.62 -16.29 20.63
C THR A 18 -0.57 -15.91 19.75
N VAL A 19 -0.74 -14.60 19.53
CA VAL A 19 -1.73 -14.07 18.60
C VAL A 19 -1.17 -14.19 17.19
N LYS A 20 -1.70 -15.09 16.37
CA LYS A 20 -1.45 -15.05 14.92
C LYS A 20 -2.51 -14.14 14.30
N PRO A 21 -2.14 -13.04 13.63
CA PRO A 21 -3.10 -12.29 12.83
C PRO A 21 -3.66 -13.19 11.73
N ASP A 22 -4.98 -13.13 11.58
CA ASP A 22 -5.67 -13.68 10.42
C ASP A 22 -5.58 -12.62 9.31
N PHE A 23 -5.06 -13.03 8.15
CA PHE A 23 -4.82 -12.15 7.01
C PHE A 23 -5.80 -12.40 5.86
N GLU A 24 -6.84 -13.22 6.05
CA GLU A 24 -7.81 -13.48 4.97
C GLU A 24 -8.45 -12.21 4.42
N ASP A 25 -8.88 -11.32 5.31
CA ASP A 25 -9.48 -10.04 4.96
C ASP A 25 -8.46 -8.88 4.94
N PHE A 26 -7.15 -9.15 5.00
CA PHE A 26 -6.14 -8.07 5.01
C PHE A 26 -6.24 -7.22 3.73
N PRO A 27 -6.18 -5.87 3.81
CA PRO A 27 -6.25 -5.02 2.65
C PRO A 27 -4.99 -5.16 1.82
N GLY A 28 -5.18 -5.47 0.55
CA GLY A 28 -4.21 -5.10 -0.46
C GLY A 28 -4.16 -3.60 -0.67
N ILE A 29 -5.34 -2.96 -0.67
CA ILE A 29 -5.50 -1.52 -0.86
C ILE A 29 -6.47 -0.95 0.17
N VAL A 30 -6.07 0.18 0.75
CA VAL A 30 -6.94 1.05 1.53
C VAL A 30 -6.94 2.43 0.90
N VAL A 31 -8.13 2.87 0.49
CA VAL A 31 -8.39 4.28 0.21
C VAL A 31 -8.91 4.92 1.48
N ILE A 32 -8.22 5.96 1.96
CA ILE A 32 -8.63 6.68 3.16
C ILE A 32 -9.52 7.86 2.78
N GLU A 33 -10.40 8.25 3.69
CA GLU A 33 -11.23 9.44 3.49
C GLU A 33 -10.34 10.69 3.55
N PRO A 34 -10.43 11.62 2.59
CA PRO A 34 -9.60 12.81 2.57
C PRO A 34 -9.77 13.63 3.83
N THR A 35 -8.65 14.04 4.42
CA THR A 35 -8.69 14.88 5.62
C THR A 35 -8.77 16.36 5.25
N GLY A 36 -9.96 16.96 5.40
CA GLY A 36 -10.05 18.37 5.78
C GLY A 36 -10.22 19.44 4.69
N ASP A 37 -10.57 19.10 3.45
CA ASP A 37 -11.05 20.13 2.50
C ASP A 37 -12.35 19.74 1.78
N PRO A 38 -13.50 20.34 2.16
CA PRO A 38 -14.78 20.06 1.51
C PRO A 38 -14.82 20.49 0.03
N ASN A 39 -13.88 21.31 -0.43
CA ASN A 39 -13.77 21.72 -1.83
C ASN A 39 -13.00 20.71 -2.69
N TRP A 40 -12.21 19.83 -2.07
CA TRP A 40 -11.35 18.86 -2.74
C TRP A 40 -11.87 17.47 -2.38
N LYS A 41 -12.93 17.07 -3.07
CA LYS A 41 -13.51 15.72 -2.99
C LYS A 41 -12.57 14.68 -3.60
N ALA A 42 -11.36 14.52 -3.05
CA ALA A 42 -10.39 13.53 -3.51
C ALA A 42 -10.40 12.35 -2.54
N GLY A 43 -11.17 11.31 -2.85
CA GLY A 43 -11.22 10.06 -2.08
C GLY A 43 -11.66 8.92 -2.98
N VAL A 44 -11.09 8.88 -4.19
CA VAL A 44 -11.57 8.04 -5.28
C VAL A 44 -10.51 7.01 -5.63
N LEU A 45 -10.87 5.73 -5.54
CA LEU A 45 -10.15 4.67 -6.22
C LEU A 45 -10.55 4.71 -7.70
N GLY A 46 -9.59 4.74 -8.63
CA GLY A 46 -9.84 4.62 -10.06
C GLY A 46 -8.81 3.71 -10.73
N LEU A 47 -9.18 2.45 -10.97
CA LEU A 47 -8.29 1.46 -11.59
C LEU A 47 -8.26 1.60 -13.13
N ARG A 48 -9.40 1.63 -13.81
CA ARG A 48 -9.56 2.12 -15.20
C ARG A 48 -8.66 1.45 -16.25
N GLY A 49 -8.72 0.13 -16.33
CA GLY A 49 -7.91 -0.76 -17.16
C GLY A 49 -6.67 -1.31 -16.44
N ARG A 50 -6.64 -1.27 -15.11
CA ARG A 50 -5.51 -1.71 -14.28
C ARG A 50 -5.92 -2.91 -13.42
N HIS A 51 -4.96 -3.76 -13.10
CA HIS A 51 -5.22 -5.05 -12.47
C HIS A 51 -4.86 -5.02 -10.98
N LEU A 52 -5.75 -5.58 -10.16
CA LEU A 52 -5.48 -5.92 -8.76
C LEU A 52 -5.41 -7.43 -8.61
N LEU A 53 -4.19 -7.93 -8.46
CA LEU A 53 -3.88 -9.34 -8.53
C LEU A 53 -3.46 -9.88 -7.15
N GLY A 54 -3.73 -11.18 -6.93
CA GLY A 54 -3.41 -11.89 -5.70
C GLY A 54 -4.64 -12.21 -4.87
N SER A 55 -4.65 -13.40 -4.26
CA SER A 55 -5.75 -13.88 -3.41
C SER A 55 -6.06 -12.96 -2.22
N LYS A 56 -5.13 -12.07 -1.87
CA LYS A 56 -5.22 -11.08 -0.78
C LYS A 56 -5.44 -9.64 -1.25
N ALA A 57 -5.77 -9.43 -2.52
CA ALA A 57 -5.98 -8.10 -3.10
C ALA A 57 -7.33 -7.47 -2.70
N ASN A 58 -7.66 -7.50 -1.41
CA ASN A 58 -8.87 -6.88 -0.87
C ASN A 58 -8.75 -5.36 -0.92
N VAL A 59 -9.86 -4.70 -1.22
CA VAL A 59 -9.93 -3.25 -1.39
C VAL A 59 -10.92 -2.68 -0.38
N TYR A 60 -10.45 -1.73 0.42
CA TYR A 60 -11.27 -0.95 1.33
C TYR A 60 -11.37 0.47 0.82
N TYR A 61 -12.59 0.97 0.66
CA TYR A 61 -12.84 2.33 0.22
C TYR A 61 -13.89 3.02 1.09
N PRO A 62 -13.80 4.35 1.28
CA PRO A 62 -14.75 5.10 2.08
C PRO A 62 -16.00 5.38 1.23
N PRO A 63 -17.21 4.90 1.61
CA PRO A 63 -18.41 5.09 0.81
C PRO A 63 -18.71 6.55 0.47
N VAL A 64 -18.48 7.46 1.42
CA VAL A 64 -18.76 8.90 1.28
C VAL A 64 -18.01 9.59 0.15
N SER A 65 -16.89 9.02 -0.31
CA SER A 65 -16.06 9.56 -1.39
C SER A 65 -16.14 8.74 -2.68
N ALA A 66 -16.92 7.65 -2.68
CA ALA A 66 -17.10 6.76 -3.83
C ALA A 66 -18.13 7.31 -4.84
N ALA A 67 -18.18 6.69 -6.03
CA ALA A 67 -19.17 7.04 -7.06
C ALA A 67 -20.61 6.78 -6.61
N ASP A 68 -20.79 5.73 -5.79
CA ASP A 68 -22.07 5.38 -5.17
C ASP A 68 -21.89 5.29 -3.65
N PRO A 69 -22.29 6.33 -2.90
CA PRO A 69 -22.15 6.37 -1.45
C PRO A 69 -23.19 5.53 -0.71
N SER A 70 -24.18 4.94 -1.40
CA SER A 70 -25.21 4.10 -0.78
C SER A 70 -24.71 2.70 -0.40
N LEU A 71 -23.61 2.25 -1.02
CA LEU A 71 -23.00 0.96 -0.73
C LEU A 71 -22.25 1.02 0.61
N THR A 72 -22.53 0.08 1.50
CA THR A 72 -21.95 0.03 2.88
C THR A 72 -21.50 -1.37 3.31
N GLY A 73 -21.62 -2.36 2.41
CA GLY A 73 -21.28 -3.76 2.68
C GLY A 73 -19.98 -4.19 2.01
N SER A 74 -19.99 -5.43 1.52
CA SER A 74 -18.88 -5.98 0.74
C SER A 74 -19.38 -6.75 -0.47
N SER A 75 -18.49 -7.01 -1.41
CA SER A 75 -18.76 -7.85 -2.58
C SER A 75 -17.53 -8.68 -2.95
N ALA A 76 -17.66 -9.99 -2.82
CA ALA A 76 -16.69 -10.98 -3.26
C ALA A 76 -16.68 -11.11 -4.79
N PRO A 77 -15.64 -11.72 -5.41
CA PRO A 77 -15.50 -11.78 -6.86
C PRO A 77 -16.70 -12.36 -7.63
N GLU A 78 -17.37 -13.37 -7.07
CA GLU A 78 -18.48 -14.09 -7.72
C GLU A 78 -19.87 -13.57 -7.32
N ASP A 79 -19.95 -12.53 -6.50
CA ASP A 79 -21.24 -12.00 -6.05
C ASP A 79 -21.97 -11.27 -7.18
N ALA A 80 -23.29 -11.45 -7.26
CA ALA A 80 -24.12 -10.75 -8.24
C ALA A 80 -24.06 -9.21 -8.11
N THR A 81 -23.68 -8.69 -6.94
CA THR A 81 -23.50 -7.26 -6.65
C THR A 81 -22.15 -6.70 -7.10
N ARG A 82 -21.22 -7.55 -7.54
CA ARG A 82 -19.85 -7.17 -7.91
C ARG A 82 -19.78 -6.03 -8.93
N PRO A 83 -20.61 -6.00 -9.99
CA PRO A 83 -20.58 -4.87 -10.93
C PRO A 83 -20.91 -3.52 -10.28
N SER A 84 -21.84 -3.49 -9.31
CA SER A 84 -22.19 -2.26 -8.59
C SER A 84 -21.02 -1.76 -7.73
N TYR A 85 -20.33 -2.66 -7.03
CA TYR A 85 -19.16 -2.30 -6.21
C TYR A 85 -17.96 -1.87 -7.07
N LEU A 86 -17.71 -2.52 -8.22
CA LEU A 86 -16.69 -2.08 -9.17
C LEU A 86 -17.00 -0.70 -9.76
N ASN A 87 -18.26 -0.41 -10.06
CA ASN A 87 -18.67 0.92 -10.51
C ASN A 87 -18.49 1.98 -9.43
N ALA A 88 -18.69 1.64 -8.15
CA ALA A 88 -18.51 2.57 -7.03
C ALA A 88 -17.06 3.05 -6.87
N ILE A 89 -16.09 2.25 -7.29
CA ILE A 89 -14.65 2.59 -7.32
C ILE A 89 -14.15 2.90 -8.75
N TYR A 90 -15.03 3.41 -9.60
CA TYR A 90 -14.70 3.89 -10.96
C TYR A 90 -13.84 2.90 -11.78
N SER A 91 -14.08 1.60 -11.60
CA SER A 91 -13.33 0.51 -12.23
C SER A 91 -13.87 0.17 -13.63
N SER A 92 -15.13 0.50 -13.94
CA SER A 92 -15.76 -0.02 -15.16
C SER A 92 -16.84 0.90 -15.74
N ALA A 93 -16.44 1.93 -16.48
CA ALA A 93 -17.34 2.53 -17.47
C ALA A 93 -16.83 2.20 -18.88
N ALA A 94 -17.64 1.51 -19.68
CA ALA A 94 -17.34 1.18 -21.08
C ALA A 94 -17.04 2.43 -21.93
N GLN A 95 -17.58 3.58 -21.53
CA GLN A 95 -17.38 4.89 -22.15
C GLN A 95 -15.95 5.45 -21.93
N ASP A 96 -15.22 4.93 -20.95
CA ASP A 96 -13.84 5.35 -20.64
C ASP A 96 -12.79 4.47 -21.38
N GLY A 97 -13.25 3.60 -22.28
CA GLY A 97 -12.44 2.61 -22.99
C GLY A 97 -11.74 1.60 -22.06
N ALA A 98 -12.06 1.61 -20.77
CA ALA A 98 -11.50 0.74 -19.74
C ALA A 98 -12.31 -0.57 -19.70
N ILE A 99 -11.99 -1.46 -20.64
CA ILE A 99 -12.54 -2.80 -20.70
C ILE A 99 -11.48 -3.71 -20.06
N GLY A 100 -11.78 -4.38 -18.95
CA GLY A 100 -10.91 -5.43 -18.42
C GLY A 100 -10.23 -5.20 -17.07
N ASP A 101 -10.75 -4.33 -16.21
CA ASP A 101 -10.31 -4.33 -14.81
C ASP A 101 -10.47 -5.73 -14.20
N THR A 102 -9.38 -6.28 -13.70
CA THR A 102 -9.36 -7.58 -13.05
C THR A 102 -9.04 -7.35 -11.59
N MET A 103 -10.00 -7.63 -10.72
CA MET A 103 -9.80 -7.57 -9.27
C MET A 103 -10.14 -8.93 -8.67
N THR A 104 -9.13 -9.53 -8.04
CA THR A 104 -9.20 -10.89 -7.49
C THR A 104 -9.67 -10.94 -6.02
N GLY A 105 -9.54 -9.84 -5.27
CA GLY A 105 -9.99 -9.76 -3.88
C GLY A 105 -11.40 -9.17 -3.67
N THR A 106 -11.82 -9.13 -2.41
CA THR A 106 -13.12 -8.60 -1.97
C THR A 106 -13.11 -7.08 -1.92
N LEU A 107 -14.22 -6.47 -2.33
CA LEU A 107 -14.47 -5.03 -2.18
C LEU A 107 -15.21 -4.77 -0.88
N PHE A 108 -14.72 -3.87 -0.06
CA PHE A 108 -15.33 -3.45 1.19
C PHE A 108 -15.64 -1.95 1.15
N ALA A 109 -16.93 -1.62 1.19
CA ALA A 109 -17.42 -0.25 1.31
C ALA A 109 -17.37 0.16 2.79
N CYS A 110 -16.16 0.27 3.32
CA CYS A 110 -15.91 0.48 4.74
C CYS A 110 -14.76 1.48 4.93
N ARG A 111 -14.99 2.47 5.81
CA ARG A 111 -13.97 3.44 6.19
C ARG A 111 -12.95 2.80 7.14
N LEU A 112 -11.68 2.79 6.73
CA LEU A 112 -10.55 2.50 7.61
C LEU A 112 -9.80 3.81 7.91
N ASN A 113 -9.46 4.02 9.19
CA ASN A 113 -8.68 5.17 9.63
C ASN A 113 -7.31 4.69 10.13
N PRO A 114 -6.27 4.65 9.27
CA PRO A 114 -4.89 4.50 9.73
C PRO A 114 -4.47 5.67 10.62
N VAL A 115 -3.83 5.35 11.73
CA VAL A 115 -3.10 6.25 12.60
C VAL A 115 -1.66 5.75 12.67
N ILE A 116 -0.86 6.11 11.66
CA ILE A 116 0.56 5.81 11.67
C ILE A 116 1.24 6.77 12.66
N PRO A 117 2.03 6.29 13.64
CA PRO A 117 2.70 7.15 14.63
C PRO A 117 3.52 8.24 13.95
N PRO A 118 3.73 9.41 14.61
CA PRO A 118 4.57 10.46 14.07
C PRO A 118 5.96 9.92 13.69
N GLY A 119 6.52 10.46 12.61
CA GLY A 119 7.77 9.96 12.02
C GLY A 119 8.92 10.00 13.02
N ILE A 120 9.61 8.87 13.18
CA ILE A 120 10.86 8.78 13.93
C ILE A 120 11.99 9.28 13.00
N THR A 121 12.90 10.08 13.54
CA THR A 121 14.07 10.59 12.80
C THR A 121 15.06 9.47 12.52
N GLY A 122 15.38 9.27 11.25
CA GLY A 122 16.39 8.33 10.75
C GLY A 122 17.58 9.04 10.14
N THR A 123 18.44 8.31 9.44
CA THR A 123 19.54 8.91 8.65
C THR A 123 18.94 9.74 7.52
N ASN A 124 19.25 11.04 7.47
CA ASN A 124 18.83 11.90 6.37
C ASN A 124 19.75 11.73 5.16
N LEU A 125 19.17 11.43 4.01
CA LEU A 125 19.86 11.23 2.73
C LEU A 125 19.58 12.34 1.71
N GLY A 126 18.72 13.30 2.03
CA GLY A 126 18.30 14.35 1.09
C GLY A 126 17.56 13.74 -0.10
N VAL A 127 17.96 14.13 -1.31
CA VAL A 127 17.39 13.65 -2.58
C VAL A 127 18.15 12.44 -3.10
N ILE A 128 17.42 11.41 -3.55
CA ILE A 128 17.97 10.25 -4.26
C ILE A 128 17.61 10.39 -5.73
N ASN A 129 18.62 10.64 -6.56
CA ASN A 129 18.46 10.79 -8.01
C ASN A 129 19.43 9.93 -8.83
N SER A 130 19.96 8.88 -8.20
CA SER A 130 20.79 7.90 -8.87
C SER A 130 20.76 6.56 -8.14
N SER A 131 21.24 5.52 -8.83
CA SER A 131 21.27 4.16 -8.28
C SER A 131 22.08 4.08 -6.99
N GLN A 132 21.47 3.55 -5.94
CA GLN A 132 22.14 3.32 -4.66
C GLN A 132 21.53 2.15 -3.91
N THR A 133 22.25 1.67 -2.88
CA THR A 133 21.77 0.63 -1.97
C THR A 133 21.61 1.17 -0.55
N LEU A 134 20.42 0.98 0.03
CA LEU A 134 20.15 1.20 1.44
C LEU A 134 20.02 -0.17 2.13
N THR A 135 20.56 -0.30 3.34
CA THR A 135 20.67 -1.60 4.02
C THR A 135 20.01 -1.54 5.39
N GLY A 136 19.20 -2.55 5.70
CA GLY A 136 18.68 -2.77 7.04
C GLY A 136 19.78 -3.15 8.02
N GLY A 137 19.85 -2.47 9.15
CA GLY A 137 20.60 -2.85 10.33
C GLY A 137 20.10 -4.16 10.93
N GLY A 138 21.02 -4.93 11.52
CA GLY A 138 20.80 -6.28 12.03
C GLY A 138 19.61 -6.46 13.00
N GLY A 139 18.84 -7.54 12.81
CA GLY A 139 17.81 -8.02 13.73
C GLY A 139 16.40 -7.48 13.42
N ASP A 140 15.51 -7.53 14.41
CA ASP A 140 14.11 -7.06 14.28
C ASP A 140 13.97 -5.53 14.45
N VAL A 141 15.09 -4.79 14.47
CA VAL A 141 15.10 -3.35 14.66
C VAL A 141 14.91 -2.65 13.33
N LEU A 142 13.87 -1.82 13.26
CA LEU A 142 13.56 -1.04 12.07
C LEU A 142 14.66 -0.01 11.79
N THR A 143 15.26 -0.11 10.60
CA THR A 143 16.24 0.86 10.11
C THR A 143 15.51 2.01 9.45
N LEU A 144 15.84 3.23 9.86
CA LEU A 144 15.09 4.43 9.48
C LEU A 144 15.93 5.31 8.56
N TYR A 145 15.36 5.64 7.40
CA TYR A 145 15.88 6.66 6.50
C TYR A 145 14.89 7.82 6.38
N GLN A 146 15.42 9.02 6.29
CA GLN A 146 14.70 10.22 5.91
C GLN A 146 15.18 10.63 4.53
N ILE A 147 14.24 10.77 3.60
CA ILE A 147 14.52 11.13 2.22
C ILE A 147 13.58 12.28 1.87
N GLU A 148 14.10 13.30 1.19
CA GLU A 148 13.30 14.44 0.75
C GLU A 148 12.52 14.07 -0.52
N GLU A 149 13.22 13.46 -1.48
CA GLU A 149 12.66 13.07 -2.77
C GLU A 149 13.41 11.85 -3.33
N ILE A 150 12.68 11.00 -4.05
CA ILE A 150 13.24 9.93 -4.89
C ILE A 150 12.86 10.24 -6.33
N ASP A 151 13.83 10.63 -7.15
CA ASP A 151 13.64 11.02 -8.55
C ASP A 151 14.58 10.19 -9.44
N LEU A 152 14.11 9.04 -9.91
CA LEU A 152 14.93 8.09 -10.69
C LEU A 152 14.46 8.02 -12.15
N ASP A 153 15.39 7.87 -13.08
CA ASP A 153 15.11 7.73 -14.51
C ASP A 153 15.91 6.61 -15.19
N GLY A 154 15.71 6.44 -16.50
CA GLY A 154 16.48 5.48 -17.30
C GLY A 154 16.40 4.04 -16.78
N ASN A 155 17.53 3.51 -16.32
CA ASN A 155 17.63 2.17 -15.74
C ASN A 155 18.09 2.22 -14.27
N GLU A 156 17.87 3.33 -13.58
CA GLU A 156 18.34 3.50 -12.22
C GLU A 156 17.56 2.64 -11.22
N VAL A 157 18.27 2.13 -10.22
CA VAL A 157 17.70 1.22 -9.23
C VAL A 157 18.07 1.69 -7.83
N LEU A 158 17.05 2.04 -7.05
CA LEU A 158 17.16 2.12 -5.59
C LEU A 158 16.96 0.73 -5.01
N THR A 159 18.05 0.12 -4.57
CA THR A 159 18.04 -1.20 -3.95
C THR A 159 17.89 -1.05 -2.44
N ILE A 160 16.93 -1.74 -1.85
CA ILE A 160 16.74 -1.83 -0.41
C ILE A 160 17.07 -3.25 0.01
N ASP A 161 18.24 -3.44 0.61
CA ASP A 161 18.66 -4.72 1.16
C ASP A 161 18.10 -4.88 2.58
N THR A 162 17.07 -5.72 2.72
CA THR A 162 16.41 -6.03 3.99
C THR A 162 16.94 -7.30 4.66
N THR A 163 18.09 -7.83 4.20
CA THR A 163 18.70 -9.04 4.78
C THR A 163 19.02 -8.88 6.25
N GLY A 164 19.59 -7.73 6.61
CA GLY A 164 19.96 -7.42 7.99
C GLY A 164 18.75 -7.17 8.88
N GLY A 165 17.68 -6.62 8.32
CA GLY A 165 16.47 -6.25 9.05
C GLY A 165 15.56 -5.34 8.22
N PRO A 166 14.38 -4.98 8.75
CA PRO A 166 13.42 -4.17 8.02
C PRO A 166 13.89 -2.72 7.86
N VAL A 167 13.49 -2.09 6.76
CA VAL A 167 13.80 -0.70 6.38
C VAL A 167 12.51 0.11 6.26
N GLN A 168 12.51 1.30 6.86
CA GLN A 168 11.50 2.31 6.66
C GLN A 168 12.09 3.58 6.08
N ILE A 169 11.57 3.98 4.93
CA ILE A 169 11.80 5.27 4.29
C ILE A 169 10.67 6.21 4.71
N ASN A 170 11.01 7.28 5.41
CA ASN A 170 10.11 8.41 5.63
C ASN A 170 10.43 9.48 4.58
N LEU A 171 9.48 9.73 3.68
CA LEU A 171 9.57 10.84 2.75
C LEU A 171 9.12 12.12 3.46
N ILE A 172 10.05 13.05 3.65
CA ILE A 172 9.85 14.27 4.42
C ILE A 172 10.00 15.49 3.53
N ASN A 173 9.12 16.46 3.71
CA ASN A 173 9.41 17.86 3.38
C ASN A 173 9.98 18.13 1.97
N ALA A 174 9.42 17.54 0.91
CA ALA A 174 9.75 18.02 -0.43
C ALA A 174 9.18 19.44 -0.60
N THR A 175 9.97 20.29 -1.24
CA THR A 175 9.53 21.61 -1.70
C THR A 175 8.55 21.51 -2.87
N ASP A 176 8.44 20.32 -3.48
CA ASP A 176 7.63 20.02 -4.66
C ASP A 176 6.42 19.12 -4.37
N THR A 177 5.48 19.10 -5.32
CA THR A 177 4.23 18.32 -5.27
C THR A 177 4.43 16.80 -5.46
N GLN A 178 5.66 16.32 -5.61
CA GLN A 178 5.98 14.90 -5.86
C GLN A 178 7.14 14.47 -4.98
N HIS A 179 6.98 13.36 -4.25
CA HIS A 179 8.02 12.78 -3.39
C HIS A 179 8.72 11.59 -4.04
N VAL A 180 8.00 10.86 -4.90
CA VAL A 180 8.54 9.72 -5.64
C VAL A 180 8.15 9.86 -7.10
N VAL A 181 9.17 9.98 -7.95
CA VAL A 181 9.03 10.01 -9.39
C VAL A 181 9.96 8.98 -10.00
N LEU A 182 9.40 7.99 -10.70
CA LEU A 182 10.17 6.97 -11.41
C LEU A 182 9.83 7.03 -12.90
N ARG A 183 10.84 7.13 -13.77
CA ARG A 183 10.69 7.20 -15.24
C ARG A 183 11.37 6.04 -15.95
N ASP A 184 10.99 5.82 -17.21
CA ASP A 184 11.55 4.78 -18.07
C ASP A 184 11.48 3.37 -17.43
N ASN A 185 12.62 2.78 -17.08
CA ASN A 185 12.72 1.46 -16.43
C ASN A 185 13.20 1.56 -14.99
N ALA A 186 13.14 2.74 -14.36
CA ALA A 186 13.62 2.95 -13.01
C ALA A 186 12.85 2.12 -11.96
N LYS A 187 13.54 1.67 -10.92
CA LYS A 187 12.97 0.72 -9.93
C LYS A 187 13.33 1.05 -8.49
N ILE A 188 12.41 0.76 -7.59
CA ILE A 188 12.69 0.57 -6.17
C ILE A 188 12.52 -0.91 -5.87
N LEU A 189 13.59 -1.59 -5.48
CA LEU A 189 13.60 -3.04 -5.28
C LEU A 189 13.89 -3.38 -3.81
N ASN A 190 12.97 -4.08 -3.16
CA ASN A 190 13.27 -4.79 -1.92
C ASN A 190 13.97 -6.11 -2.25
N ILE A 191 15.17 -6.34 -1.72
CA ILE A 191 15.94 -7.57 -1.94
C ILE A 191 16.39 -8.17 -0.62
N ARG A 192 16.77 -9.44 -0.68
CA ARG A 192 17.56 -10.10 0.34
C ARG A 192 18.72 -10.86 -0.30
N THR A 193 19.84 -10.93 0.40
CA THR A 193 21.09 -11.58 0.02
C THR A 193 21.31 -12.90 0.78
N ASP A 194 20.36 -13.30 1.63
CA ASP A 194 20.36 -14.58 2.37
C ASP A 194 19.50 -15.67 1.72
N ASP A 195 19.28 -15.58 0.40
CA ASP A 195 18.49 -16.51 -0.43
C ASP A 195 17.01 -16.66 -0.02
N LYS A 196 16.49 -15.77 0.84
CA LYS A 196 15.06 -15.71 1.17
C LYS A 196 14.35 -14.68 0.28
N PRO A 197 13.07 -14.87 -0.04
CA PRO A 197 12.30 -13.84 -0.71
C PRO A 197 12.12 -12.62 0.21
N PRO A 198 12.21 -11.38 -0.31
CA PRO A 198 11.81 -10.19 0.41
C PRO A 198 10.31 -10.25 0.75
N GLN A 199 9.91 -9.81 1.95
CA GLN A 199 8.50 -9.84 2.37
C GLN A 199 7.86 -8.45 2.39
N VAL A 200 6.55 -8.40 2.13
CA VAL A 200 5.80 -7.14 2.22
C VAL A 200 5.82 -6.61 3.66
N GLY A 201 6.38 -5.41 3.86
CA GLY A 201 6.54 -4.81 5.19
C GLY A 201 7.96 -4.87 5.75
N ASP A 202 8.86 -5.66 5.14
CA ASP A 202 10.30 -5.52 5.32
C ASP A 202 10.77 -4.17 4.75
N LEU A 203 10.20 -3.73 3.63
CA LEU A 203 10.30 -2.36 3.13
C LEU A 203 8.99 -1.60 3.40
N ARG A 204 9.11 -0.43 4.05
CA ARG A 204 8.02 0.50 4.31
C ARG A 204 8.37 1.87 3.71
N ILE A 205 7.51 2.40 2.86
CA ILE A 205 7.65 3.75 2.29
C ILE A 205 6.49 4.59 2.82
N LEU A 206 6.81 5.47 3.75
CA LEU A 206 5.83 6.34 4.41
C LEU A 206 5.99 7.76 3.89
N ASN A 207 5.05 8.20 3.08
CA ASN A 207 4.95 9.57 2.65
C ASN A 207 4.33 10.44 3.75
N ARG A 208 5.18 11.20 4.43
CA ARG A 208 4.82 12.05 5.58
C ARG A 208 4.57 13.51 5.19
N GLY A 209 5.04 13.94 4.02
CA GLY A 209 4.77 15.28 3.49
C GLY A 209 3.53 15.29 2.60
N ASN A 210 3.49 16.25 1.68
CA ASN A 210 2.35 16.54 0.79
C ASN A 210 2.74 16.31 -0.69
N GLY A 211 3.62 15.35 -0.97
CA GLY A 211 4.03 15.03 -2.34
C GLY A 211 3.60 13.64 -2.78
N GLY A 212 3.09 13.51 -4.00
CA GLY A 212 2.57 12.24 -4.52
C GLY A 212 3.61 11.22 -4.99
N PHE A 213 3.10 10.04 -5.34
CA PHE A 213 3.85 9.00 -6.06
C PHE A 213 3.44 9.02 -7.53
N THR A 214 4.41 9.17 -8.43
CA THR A 214 4.15 9.11 -9.88
C THR A 214 5.10 8.12 -10.52
N LEU A 215 4.52 7.10 -11.16
CA LEU A 215 5.24 6.04 -11.87
C LEU A 215 4.98 6.21 -13.36
N PHE A 216 6.04 6.38 -14.15
CA PHE A 216 5.98 6.47 -15.61
C PHE A 216 6.49 5.18 -16.29
N ASP A 217 6.08 4.96 -17.54
CA ASP A 217 6.65 3.94 -18.43
C ASP A 217 6.67 2.52 -17.81
N GLN A 218 7.83 1.87 -17.73
CA GLN A 218 7.99 0.52 -17.17
C GLN A 218 8.44 0.53 -15.71
N SER A 219 8.39 1.68 -15.03
CA SER A 219 8.84 1.81 -13.65
C SER A 219 8.01 1.00 -12.66
N CYS A 220 8.65 0.62 -11.54
CA CYS A 220 8.00 -0.23 -10.54
C CYS A 220 8.59 -0.12 -9.12
N ILE A 221 7.78 -0.51 -8.13
CA ILE A 221 8.14 -0.62 -6.70
C ILE A 221 7.83 -2.03 -6.21
N GLN A 222 8.84 -2.76 -5.74
CA GLN A 222 8.70 -4.16 -5.37
C GLN A 222 8.75 -4.40 -3.85
N GLY A 223 7.86 -5.25 -3.35
CA GLY A 223 7.88 -5.80 -2.00
C GLY A 223 7.68 -4.76 -0.90
N ALA A 224 6.84 -3.76 -1.13
CA ALA A 224 6.72 -2.58 -0.27
C ALA A 224 5.34 -2.43 0.39
N PHE A 225 5.33 -1.98 1.65
CA PHE A 225 4.18 -1.29 2.23
C PHE A 225 4.28 0.21 1.92
N ILE A 226 3.25 0.77 1.30
CA ILE A 226 3.19 2.19 0.93
C ILE A 226 2.06 2.86 1.70
N TRP A 227 2.39 3.95 2.38
CA TRP A 227 1.40 4.81 3.04
C TRP A 227 1.58 6.25 2.60
N SER A 228 0.49 6.93 2.24
CA SER A 228 0.44 8.37 2.00
C SER A 228 -0.75 8.99 2.72
N ARG A 229 -0.51 10.14 3.36
CA ARG A 229 -1.51 10.84 4.16
C ARG A 229 -2.41 11.77 3.36
N ILE A 230 -1.84 12.55 2.43
CA ILE A 230 -2.49 13.71 1.79
C ILE A 230 -2.36 13.63 0.26
N ASP A 231 -1.79 12.55 -0.27
CA ASP A 231 -1.46 12.44 -1.69
C ASP A 231 -2.09 11.24 -2.38
N GLU A 232 -1.86 11.22 -3.69
CA GLU A 232 -2.30 10.19 -4.61
C GLU A 232 -1.14 9.38 -5.20
N ILE A 233 -1.47 8.18 -5.67
CA ILE A 233 -0.59 7.37 -6.53
C ILE A 233 -1.09 7.48 -7.96
N ARG A 234 -0.21 7.92 -8.86
CA ARG A 234 -0.48 8.01 -10.30
C ARG A 234 0.25 6.91 -11.04
N PHE A 235 -0.52 6.03 -11.71
CA PHE A 235 0.00 5.04 -12.63
C PHE A 235 -0.04 5.57 -14.06
N LEU A 236 1.08 6.16 -14.46
CA LEU A 236 1.38 6.56 -15.83
C LEU A 236 2.30 5.51 -16.47
N THR A 237 2.00 4.24 -16.26
CA THR A 237 2.88 3.14 -16.67
C THR A 237 2.28 2.31 -17.79
N SER A 238 3.15 1.65 -18.54
CA SER A 238 2.87 0.63 -19.55
C SER A 238 4.10 -0.26 -19.64
N GLY A 239 3.99 -1.56 -19.34
CA GLY A 239 5.14 -2.46 -19.42
C GLY A 239 5.07 -3.68 -18.50
N PRO A 240 6.16 -4.46 -18.42
CA PRO A 240 6.21 -5.70 -17.66
C PRO A 240 6.27 -5.50 -16.14
N GLY A 241 6.46 -4.28 -15.61
CA GLY A 241 6.41 -4.04 -14.16
C GLY A 241 7.53 -4.71 -13.34
N CYS A 242 7.24 -5.03 -12.08
CA CYS A 242 8.15 -5.65 -11.10
C CYS A 242 8.62 -7.05 -11.57
N PRO A 243 9.88 -7.43 -11.28
CA PRO A 243 10.41 -8.75 -11.59
C PRO A 243 9.87 -9.92 -10.72
N GLY A 244 8.80 -9.72 -9.94
CA GLY A 244 8.26 -10.67 -8.95
C GLY A 244 7.26 -11.71 -9.47
N GLY A 245 7.20 -11.94 -10.78
CA GLY A 245 6.39 -13.01 -11.37
C GLY A 245 4.98 -12.62 -11.80
N GLN A 246 4.54 -11.38 -11.53
CA GLN A 246 3.36 -10.79 -12.15
C GLN A 246 3.69 -9.38 -12.63
N ASN A 247 3.27 -9.06 -13.86
CA ASN A 247 3.62 -7.79 -14.47
C ASN A 247 2.83 -6.64 -13.84
N THR A 248 3.34 -6.06 -12.74
CA THR A 248 2.66 -5.00 -11.97
C THR A 248 3.57 -3.84 -11.63
N ASN A 249 3.01 -2.65 -11.45
CA ASN A 249 3.80 -1.45 -11.13
C ASN A 249 4.16 -1.39 -9.65
N ILE A 250 3.28 -1.93 -8.81
CA ILE A 250 3.56 -2.11 -7.41
C ILE A 250 3.32 -3.58 -7.08
N GLU A 251 4.29 -4.19 -6.44
CA GLU A 251 4.11 -5.45 -5.72
C GLU A 251 4.12 -5.10 -4.23
N GLY A 252 2.97 -5.15 -3.57
CA GLY A 252 2.87 -4.69 -2.18
C GLY A 252 1.46 -4.28 -1.75
N VAL A 253 1.42 -3.55 -0.63
CA VAL A 253 0.18 -3.08 0.01
C VAL A 253 0.16 -1.55 0.06
N VAL A 254 -0.96 -0.95 -0.33
CA VAL A 254 -1.06 0.50 -0.60
C VAL A 254 -2.17 1.17 0.22
N TRP A 255 -1.83 2.27 0.89
CA TRP A 255 -2.73 3.02 1.79
C TRP A 255 -2.66 4.51 1.47
N VAL A 256 -3.64 5.06 0.74
CA VAL A 256 -3.56 6.43 0.18
C VAL A 256 -4.93 7.10 0.05
N GLU A 257 -4.99 8.41 -0.17
CA GLU A 257 -6.27 9.13 -0.39
C GLU A 257 -6.85 8.89 -1.78
N ALA A 258 -6.01 8.78 -2.81
CA ALA A 258 -6.47 8.49 -4.17
C ALA A 258 -5.47 7.64 -4.97
N ILE A 259 -6.01 6.85 -5.89
CA ILE A 259 -5.23 6.13 -6.89
C ILE A 259 -5.78 6.53 -8.25
N LEU A 260 -4.95 7.16 -9.08
CA LEU A 260 -5.31 7.65 -10.40
C LEU A 260 -4.54 6.91 -11.50
N SER A 261 -5.22 6.68 -12.63
CA SER A 261 -4.66 6.06 -13.83
C SER A 261 -4.62 7.06 -15.00
N SER A 262 -3.58 7.02 -15.85
CA SER A 262 -3.55 7.78 -17.11
C SER A 262 -4.56 7.22 -18.12
N LYS A 263 -5.51 8.05 -18.53
CA LYS A 263 -6.21 7.80 -19.80
C LYS A 263 -6.68 9.10 -20.47
N ASN A 264 -5.81 9.57 -21.35
CA ASN A 264 -5.98 10.47 -22.49
C ASN A 264 -7.33 11.21 -22.67
N ALA A 265 -7.24 12.53 -22.35
CA ALA A 265 -8.02 13.70 -22.83
C ALA A 265 -9.47 13.91 -22.35
N ALA A 266 -10.01 15.13 -22.21
CA ALA A 266 -9.46 16.47 -21.87
C ALA A 266 -10.37 17.19 -20.83
N THR A 267 -11.39 16.50 -20.32
CA THR A 267 -12.44 16.93 -19.36
C THR A 267 -12.41 16.10 -18.07
N ASN A 268 -11.43 15.22 -17.91
CA ASN A 268 -11.52 14.03 -17.04
C ASN A 268 -10.77 14.15 -15.71
N ARG A 269 -10.51 15.39 -15.28
CA ARG A 269 -10.41 15.72 -13.86
C ARG A 269 -11.78 16.25 -13.47
N ASN A 270 -12.19 16.20 -12.22
CA ASN A 270 -13.04 17.32 -11.81
C ASN A 270 -12.18 18.60 -11.97
N THR A 271 -12.75 19.68 -12.51
CA THR A 271 -12.11 20.94 -12.94
C THR A 271 -11.35 21.72 -11.84
N ASN A 272 -11.14 21.14 -10.66
CA ASN A 272 -10.50 21.81 -9.54
C ASN A 272 -9.14 21.23 -9.13
N TYR A 273 -8.60 20.22 -9.82
CA TYR A 273 -7.17 19.92 -9.68
C TYR A 273 -6.40 20.46 -10.90
N LEU A 274 -6.15 21.77 -10.87
CA LEU A 274 -5.30 22.50 -11.83
C LEU A 274 -4.27 23.34 -11.06
N GLY A 275 -3.07 22.78 -10.94
CA GLY A 275 -1.83 23.51 -10.69
C GLY A 275 -0.70 22.48 -10.67
N VAL A 276 0.22 22.40 -11.63
CA VAL A 276 0.55 23.24 -12.80
C VAL A 276 0.81 22.32 -14.01
N THR A 277 0.39 22.73 -15.20
CA THR A 277 0.56 21.98 -16.45
C THR A 277 1.81 22.42 -17.20
N THR A 278 2.64 21.45 -17.58
CA THR A 278 3.12 21.29 -18.98
C THR A 278 3.24 19.79 -19.26
N ALA A 279 2.14 19.21 -19.75
CA ALA A 279 1.97 17.86 -20.31
C ALA A 279 2.74 16.70 -19.63
N LEU A 280 2.07 16.04 -18.68
CA LEU A 280 2.41 14.68 -18.27
C LEU A 280 1.98 13.77 -19.43
N ASN A 281 2.97 13.31 -20.19
CA ASN A 281 2.73 12.64 -21.47
C ASN A 281 1.97 11.32 -21.34
N ASP A 282 1.22 11.07 -22.41
CA ASP A 282 0.47 9.88 -22.75
C ASP A 282 1.37 8.63 -22.75
N THR A 283 0.95 7.61 -22.01
CA THR A 283 1.65 6.33 -21.95
C THR A 283 1.17 5.43 -23.06
N THR A 284 2.08 5.07 -23.95
CA THR A 284 1.78 4.16 -25.06
C THR A 284 1.55 2.76 -24.49
N ILE A 285 0.29 2.31 -24.43
CA ILE A 285 -0.04 0.96 -23.99
C ILE A 285 0.65 -0.04 -24.93
N THR A 286 1.62 -0.79 -24.42
CA THR A 286 2.20 -1.92 -25.14
C THR A 286 1.25 -3.11 -25.02
N PRO A 287 0.74 -3.70 -26.13
CA PRO A 287 -0.15 -4.85 -26.08
C PRO A 287 0.49 -6.02 -25.30
N GLY A 288 -0.24 -6.58 -24.32
CA GLY A 288 0.23 -7.67 -23.46
C GLY A 288 0.91 -7.24 -22.17
N ALA A 289 1.11 -5.94 -21.95
CA ALA A 289 1.57 -5.41 -20.68
C ALA A 289 0.40 -5.15 -19.72
N THR A 290 0.46 -5.76 -18.54
CA THR A 290 -0.48 -5.54 -17.44
C THR A 290 0.08 -4.43 -16.55
N SER A 291 -0.76 -3.51 -16.09
CA SER A 291 -0.36 -2.49 -15.14
C SER A 291 -1.34 -2.50 -13.99
N GLY A 292 -0.86 -2.21 -12.78
CA GLY A 292 -1.66 -2.37 -11.57
C GLY A 292 -0.83 -2.76 -10.36
N ILE A 293 -1.49 -3.34 -9.36
CA ILE A 293 -0.92 -3.68 -8.06
C ILE A 293 -1.09 -5.19 -7.84
N ALA A 294 0.00 -5.90 -7.57
CA ALA A 294 -0.02 -7.27 -7.08
C ALA A 294 0.12 -7.26 -5.57
N VAL A 295 -0.67 -8.09 -4.89
CA VAL A 295 -0.63 -8.24 -3.44
C VAL A 295 -0.17 -9.66 -3.11
N PRO A 296 1.10 -9.82 -2.68
CA PRO A 296 1.66 -11.11 -2.28
C PRO A 296 0.94 -11.78 -1.09
N GLU A 297 1.16 -13.08 -0.91
CA GLU A 297 0.56 -13.84 0.20
C GLU A 297 1.35 -13.72 1.53
N ASP A 298 2.58 -13.21 1.48
CA ASP A 298 3.52 -13.15 2.60
C ASP A 298 3.35 -11.93 3.52
N LEU A 299 2.09 -11.60 3.81
CA LEU A 299 1.69 -10.45 4.64
C LEU A 299 2.10 -10.58 6.13
N SER A 300 2.80 -11.64 6.52
CA SER A 300 3.18 -11.92 7.91
C SER A 300 4.03 -10.83 8.56
N SER A 301 4.90 -10.19 7.80
CA SER A 301 5.78 -9.08 8.23
C SER A 301 5.04 -7.78 8.50
N MET A 302 3.76 -7.67 8.12
CA MET A 302 2.92 -6.49 8.37
C MET A 302 2.19 -6.52 9.72
N SER A 303 2.39 -7.56 10.52
CA SER A 303 1.63 -7.79 11.76
C SER A 303 1.72 -6.64 12.78
N ASP A 304 2.84 -5.92 12.82
CA ASP A 304 3.02 -4.78 13.72
C ASP A 304 2.30 -3.51 13.23
N LEU A 305 1.89 -3.44 11.96
CA LEU A 305 1.12 -2.32 11.40
C LEU A 305 -0.35 -2.37 11.80
N PHE A 306 -0.88 -3.54 12.20
CA PHE A 306 -2.28 -3.67 12.65
C PHE A 306 -2.65 -2.78 13.81
N ARG A 307 -1.70 -2.51 14.72
CA ARG A 307 -1.93 -1.64 15.88
C ARG A 307 -2.21 -0.18 15.48
N TYR A 308 -1.90 0.17 14.24
CA TYR A 308 -2.07 1.52 13.69
C TYR A 308 -3.36 1.68 12.91
N ILE A 309 -4.24 0.67 12.89
CA ILE A 309 -5.43 0.69 12.03
C ILE A 309 -6.66 0.43 12.88
N GLY A 310 -7.68 1.28 12.71
CA GLY A 310 -8.99 1.10 13.34
C GLY A 310 -9.81 -0.07 12.79
N TRP A 311 -9.27 -1.29 12.78
CA TRP A 311 -9.97 -2.48 12.28
C TRP A 311 -11.28 -2.76 13.03
N PRO A 312 -12.33 -3.26 12.35
CA PRO A 312 -13.55 -3.74 13.00
C PRO A 312 -13.25 -4.75 14.12
N ALA A 313 -14.04 -4.71 15.20
CA ALA A 313 -13.79 -5.44 16.43
C ALA A 313 -13.63 -6.98 16.26
N ARG A 314 -14.17 -7.56 15.18
CA ARG A 314 -14.06 -9.00 14.87
C ARG A 314 -12.63 -9.49 14.60
N PHE A 315 -11.66 -8.59 14.43
CA PHE A 315 -10.27 -8.91 14.03
C PHE A 315 -9.20 -8.57 15.07
N ARG A 316 -9.57 -8.04 16.23
CA ARG A 316 -8.60 -7.43 17.17
C ARG A 316 -7.85 -8.43 18.06
N PHE A 317 -8.23 -9.70 18.06
CA PHE A 317 -7.52 -10.76 18.79
C PHE A 317 -7.57 -12.07 17.99
N GLY A 318 -6.44 -12.50 17.46
CA GLY A 318 -6.25 -13.88 17.02
C GLY A 318 -6.30 -14.87 18.19
N VAL A 319 -6.60 -16.13 17.87
CA VAL A 319 -6.88 -17.23 18.81
C VAL A 319 -5.71 -17.45 19.78
N VAL A 320 -6.01 -17.65 21.07
CA VAL A 320 -5.04 -18.07 22.09
C VAL A 320 -4.56 -19.49 21.78
N LYS A 321 -3.30 -19.64 21.37
CA LYS A 321 -2.76 -20.95 20.96
C LYS A 321 -2.33 -21.86 22.10
N ASN A 322 -1.94 -21.32 23.26
CA ASN A 322 -1.45 -22.15 24.36
C ASN A 322 -1.63 -21.46 25.72
N TRP A 323 -1.86 -22.26 26.76
CA TRP A 323 -1.78 -21.83 28.16
C TRP A 323 -1.24 -22.96 29.03
N GLN A 324 -0.43 -22.62 30.03
CA GLN A 324 0.16 -23.58 30.95
C GLN A 324 -0.07 -23.14 32.39
N ARG A 325 -0.50 -24.10 33.23
CA ARG A 325 -0.48 -23.93 34.68
C ARG A 325 0.90 -24.30 35.21
N VAL A 326 1.51 -23.42 36.01
CA VAL A 326 2.81 -23.65 36.65
C VAL A 326 2.60 -23.67 38.16
N ASN A 327 2.99 -24.76 38.81
CA ASN A 327 3.08 -24.78 40.27
C ASN A 327 4.43 -24.17 40.65
N LEU A 328 4.40 -23.12 41.46
CA LEU A 328 5.58 -22.45 42.01
C LEU A 328 5.94 -23.07 43.36
#